data_AF-A0A9P9D5W2-F1
#
_entry.id   AF-A0A9P9D5W2-F1
#
_cell.length_a   1.000
_cell.length_b   1.000
_cell.length_c   1.000
_cell.angle_alpha   90.00
_cell.angle_beta   90.00
_cell.angle_gamma   90.00
#
_symmetry.space_group_name_H-M   'P 1'
#
loop_
_entity.id
_entity.type
_entity.pdbx_description
1 polymer ?
#
loop_
_entity_poly.entity_id
_entity_poly.type
_entity_poly.pdbx_seq_one_letter_code
_entity_poly.pdbx_strand_id
1 'polypeptide(L)'
;MLQDTGSLTIETGKRSSRRAAGLLYSQFYPSVKEIFAAGNVYPFTNTAIETLALDKKLRKTWELVGGGLSHQPAALIKAYLYTKLRCHYALLGSMQKSFGIREEHRVSKELFYAIDSRIRSQELQNKRLVVPTGDSSPYYSFTTDNLLRWMRWNINKFCVGFEMVYSFQDPHFVTWEHTRIMLMFLRCLQFSYSGGLIQKVGGCWQDVRQQPDPRQPNGLRRYEGLGFKRTLETYGYAWFLDKIDWNTLTFKQPHAAYMMFNNPSMQTAYRARYRQVRDVRIDFIRVDKARQWMQDFSAVPSCLELLEKYLRQLCLFLRPEHMEAALSGEVPLCYDSVDKVLIERHGPPQLAYGHRLAVKNIDVLFAWLWEWKDGQFERKGWNDKPYRMLYQQSFRAVTTARGKDSARKWRQELKNSFLKSHWMIPYPQSQGFMRKDKETKEFVWWPSFHSGLNCYYARLEQLGSLTQPLPASNIKHHPSNGWTLAPGYTNQ
;
A
#
# COMPACT_ATOMS: atom_id res chain seq x y z
N MET A 1 2.52 -36.40 35.08
CA MET A 1 2.58 -35.53 33.87
C MET A 1 2.90 -34.13 34.34
N LEU A 2 3.69 -33.38 33.58
CA LEU A 2 4.02 -31.99 33.91
C LEU A 2 2.70 -31.21 34.01
N GLN A 3 2.50 -30.54 35.15
CA GLN A 3 1.38 -29.62 35.36
C GLN A 3 1.38 -28.59 34.22
N ASP A 4 0.20 -28.23 33.71
CA ASP A 4 0.02 -27.19 32.68
C ASP A 4 0.61 -27.47 31.28
N THR A 5 1.00 -28.71 30.97
CA THR A 5 1.60 -29.01 29.66
C THR A 5 0.55 -29.46 28.63
N GLY A 6 0.21 -28.56 27.71
CA GLY A 6 -0.59 -28.85 26.50
C GLY A 6 0.24 -28.64 25.23
N SER A 7 -0.10 -29.33 24.14
CA SER A 7 0.62 -29.28 22.85
C SER A 7 2.05 -29.86 22.91
N LEU A 8 2.20 -31.07 23.44
CA LEU A 8 3.48 -31.78 23.57
C LEU A 8 3.47 -33.07 22.77
N THR A 9 4.60 -33.39 22.12
CA THR A 9 4.87 -34.74 21.61
C THR A 9 6.06 -35.31 22.36
N ILE A 10 5.88 -36.47 22.98
CA ILE A 10 6.91 -37.21 23.72
C ILE A 10 7.24 -38.45 22.91
N GLU A 11 8.47 -38.53 22.40
CA GLU A 11 8.99 -39.76 21.79
C GLU A 11 9.75 -40.58 22.83
N THR A 12 9.52 -41.89 22.84
CA THR A 12 10.29 -42.78 23.70
C THR A 12 11.66 -43.03 23.07
N GLY A 13 12.71 -42.89 23.88
CA GLY A 13 14.08 -43.16 23.44
C GLY A 13 14.23 -44.60 22.92
N LYS A 14 15.05 -44.79 21.88
CA LYS A 14 15.23 -46.08 21.19
C LYS A 14 15.63 -47.23 22.12
N ARG A 15 16.37 -46.94 23.20
CA ARG A 15 16.84 -47.92 24.20
C ARG A 15 15.99 -47.96 25.47
N SER A 16 14.87 -47.24 25.52
CA SER A 16 14.05 -47.18 26.73
C SER A 16 13.25 -48.47 26.91
N SER A 17 13.07 -48.89 28.16
CA SER A 17 12.19 -50.01 28.51
C SER A 17 10.75 -49.78 28.01
N ARG A 18 10.27 -48.53 28.02
CA ARG A 18 8.96 -48.14 27.47
C ARG A 18 8.84 -48.42 25.97
N ARG A 19 9.91 -48.15 25.19
CA ARG A 19 9.95 -48.47 23.76
C ARG A 19 10.03 -49.96 23.50
N ALA A 20 10.84 -50.68 24.28
CA ALA A 20 10.90 -52.14 24.23
C ALA A 20 9.53 -52.79 24.56
N ALA A 21 8.79 -52.19 25.49
CA ALA A 21 7.42 -52.60 25.85
C ALA A 21 6.34 -52.14 24.85
N GLY A 22 6.71 -51.48 23.75
CA GLY A 22 5.79 -51.15 22.66
C GLY A 22 5.23 -49.73 22.63
N LEU A 23 5.59 -48.82 23.57
CA LEU A 23 5.18 -47.42 23.51
C LEU A 23 6.15 -46.61 22.64
N LEU A 24 5.71 -46.10 21.49
CA LEU A 24 6.57 -45.40 20.53
C LEU A 24 6.60 -43.88 20.73
N TYR A 25 5.42 -43.25 20.77
CA TYR A 25 5.29 -41.84 21.13
C TYR A 25 3.90 -41.56 21.71
N SER A 26 3.78 -40.45 22.42
CA SER A 26 2.52 -39.91 22.93
C SER A 26 2.41 -38.44 22.57
N GLN A 27 1.26 -38.03 22.08
CA GLN A 27 0.96 -36.65 21.72
C GLN A 27 -0.22 -36.15 22.52
N PHE A 28 -0.07 -34.95 23.09
CA PHE A 28 -1.06 -34.29 23.92
C PHE A 28 -1.37 -32.95 23.29
N TYR A 29 -2.60 -32.71 22.83
CA TYR A 29 -2.96 -31.42 22.26
C TYR A 29 -4.34 -30.95 22.71
N PRO A 30 -4.53 -29.64 22.90
CA PRO A 30 -5.82 -29.09 23.27
C PRO A 30 -6.79 -29.21 22.09
N SER A 31 -7.94 -29.84 22.33
CA SER A 31 -9.05 -29.97 21.37
C SER A 31 -9.70 -28.62 21.01
N VAL A 32 -9.40 -27.56 21.77
CA VAL A 32 -9.90 -26.20 21.50
C VAL A 32 -9.56 -25.69 20.09
N LYS A 33 -8.49 -26.19 19.46
CA LYS A 33 -8.13 -25.87 18.07
C LYS A 33 -9.21 -26.29 17.07
N GLU A 34 -9.99 -27.31 17.40
CA GLU A 34 -11.03 -27.89 16.55
C GLU A 34 -12.21 -26.94 16.35
N ILE A 35 -12.38 -25.93 17.22
CA ILE A 35 -13.35 -24.85 17.04
C ILE A 35 -13.13 -24.19 15.67
N PHE A 36 -11.87 -23.95 15.29
CA PHE A 36 -11.53 -23.16 14.12
C PHE A 36 -11.00 -23.99 12.95
N ALA A 37 -10.64 -25.24 13.15
CA ALA A 37 -10.07 -26.09 12.10
C ALA A 37 -11.15 -26.48 11.05
N ALA A 38 -10.85 -26.29 9.76
CA ALA A 38 -11.63 -26.89 8.67
C ALA A 38 -10.67 -27.44 7.61
N GLY A 39 -10.50 -28.76 7.56
CA GLY A 39 -9.58 -29.41 6.62
C GLY A 39 -8.14 -28.88 6.70
N ASN A 40 -7.62 -28.65 7.91
CA ASN A 40 -6.32 -28.00 8.19
C ASN A 40 -6.17 -26.54 7.74
N VAL A 41 -7.24 -25.91 7.25
CA VAL A 41 -7.26 -24.46 6.96
C VAL A 41 -7.74 -23.73 8.20
N TYR A 42 -6.95 -22.79 8.71
CA TYR A 42 -7.29 -21.97 9.86
C TYR A 42 -7.71 -20.53 9.43
N PRO A 43 -8.52 -19.82 10.23
CA PRO A 43 -8.92 -18.44 9.93
C PRO A 43 -7.73 -17.49 9.69
N PHE A 44 -7.84 -16.56 8.74
CA PHE A 44 -6.84 -15.51 8.50
C PHE A 44 -5.43 -15.99 8.07
N THR A 45 -5.22 -17.27 7.79
CA THR A 45 -3.93 -17.79 7.27
C THR A 45 -3.65 -17.40 5.82
N ASN A 46 -4.65 -16.90 5.10
CA ASN A 46 -4.47 -16.37 3.75
C ASN A 46 -3.63 -15.08 3.80
N THR A 47 -2.35 -15.21 3.43
CA THR A 47 -1.39 -14.10 3.42
C THR A 47 -1.77 -12.99 2.44
N ALA A 48 -2.59 -13.27 1.43
CA ALA A 48 -3.07 -12.25 0.49
C ALA A 48 -3.98 -11.21 1.17
N ILE A 49 -4.57 -11.52 2.32
CA ILE A 49 -5.36 -10.56 3.12
C ILE A 49 -4.49 -9.37 3.56
N GLU A 50 -3.18 -9.53 3.75
CA GLU A 50 -2.27 -8.41 4.06
C GLU A 50 -2.27 -7.33 2.97
N THR A 51 -2.60 -7.66 1.73
CA THR A 51 -2.72 -6.66 0.66
C THR A 51 -3.85 -5.67 0.93
N LEU A 52 -4.86 -6.04 1.75
CA LEU A 52 -5.91 -5.13 2.21
C LEU A 52 -5.37 -3.93 3.00
N ALA A 53 -4.14 -3.99 3.51
CA ALA A 53 -3.49 -2.87 4.18
C ALA A 53 -2.97 -1.78 3.22
N LEU A 54 -2.83 -2.06 1.92
CA LEU A 54 -2.32 -1.05 0.98
C LEU A 54 -3.38 0.01 0.65
N ASP A 55 -2.95 1.25 0.37
CA ASP A 55 -3.85 2.29 -0.13
C ASP A 55 -4.46 1.90 -1.50
N LYS A 56 -5.74 2.24 -1.74
CA LYS A 56 -6.46 1.90 -2.98
C LYS A 56 -5.82 2.54 -4.23
N LYS A 57 -5.32 3.77 -4.13
CA LYS A 57 -4.63 4.46 -5.24
C LYS A 57 -3.23 3.89 -5.42
N LEU A 58 -2.51 3.60 -4.32
CA LEU A 58 -1.20 2.96 -4.37
C LEU A 58 -1.25 1.56 -5.00
N ARG A 59 -2.26 0.74 -4.69
CA ARG A 59 -2.49 -0.56 -5.34
C ARG A 59 -2.65 -0.42 -6.83
N LYS A 60 -3.48 0.54 -7.29
CA LYS A 60 -3.68 0.79 -8.72
C LYS A 60 -2.43 1.31 -9.41
N THR A 61 -1.68 2.22 -8.77
CA THR A 61 -0.37 2.66 -9.28
C THR A 61 0.60 1.48 -9.38
N TRP A 62 0.54 0.52 -8.44
CA TRP A 62 1.36 -0.68 -8.50
C TRP A 62 0.93 -1.65 -9.60
N GLU A 63 -0.38 -1.86 -9.79
CA GLU A 63 -0.93 -2.65 -10.92
C GLU A 63 -0.53 -2.04 -12.27
N LEU A 64 -0.57 -0.70 -12.39
CA LEU A 64 -0.25 0.03 -13.62
C LEU A 64 1.24 0.06 -13.96
N VAL A 65 2.11 0.18 -12.95
CA VAL A 65 3.56 0.33 -13.18
C VAL A 65 4.27 -1.04 -13.07
N GLY A 66 3.74 -2.01 -12.32
CA GLY A 66 4.46 -3.22 -11.85
C GLY A 66 4.01 -4.56 -12.36
N GLY A 67 2.97 -4.63 -13.19
CA GLY A 67 2.27 -5.88 -13.44
C GLY A 67 1.33 -6.18 -12.27
N GLY A 68 0.13 -6.64 -12.59
CA GLY A 68 -0.98 -6.74 -11.64
C GLY A 68 -0.63 -7.50 -10.37
N LEU A 69 -1.08 -6.98 -9.22
CA LEU A 69 -1.26 -7.82 -8.04
C LEU A 69 -2.30 -8.88 -8.42
N SER A 70 -1.98 -10.17 -8.25
CA SER A 70 -2.82 -11.30 -8.70
C SER A 70 -4.21 -11.38 -8.04
N HIS A 71 -4.54 -10.49 -7.11
CA HIS A 71 -5.72 -10.61 -6.24
C HIS A 71 -6.69 -9.43 -6.38
N GLN A 72 -7.95 -9.75 -6.68
CA GLN A 72 -9.03 -8.76 -6.73
C GLN A 72 -9.38 -8.25 -5.31
N PRO A 73 -9.32 -6.93 -5.04
CA PRO A 73 -9.60 -6.37 -3.71
C PRO A 73 -10.96 -6.74 -3.14
N ALA A 74 -12.00 -6.76 -3.97
CA ALA A 74 -13.36 -7.14 -3.54
C ALA A 74 -13.43 -8.60 -3.07
N ALA A 75 -12.70 -9.51 -3.72
CA ALA A 75 -12.60 -10.90 -3.32
C ALA A 75 -11.89 -11.05 -1.98
N LEU A 76 -10.84 -10.26 -1.73
CA LEU A 76 -10.11 -10.25 -0.47
C LEU A 76 -10.93 -9.68 0.70
N ILE A 77 -11.70 -8.61 0.46
CA ILE A 77 -12.65 -8.09 1.47
C ILE A 77 -13.68 -9.15 1.82
N LYS A 78 -14.28 -9.81 0.80
CA LYS A 78 -15.21 -10.92 1.03
C LYS A 78 -14.54 -12.06 1.82
N ALA A 79 -13.32 -12.44 1.46
CA ALA A 79 -12.57 -13.48 2.18
C ALA A 79 -12.32 -13.11 3.65
N TYR A 80 -11.96 -11.86 3.92
CA TYR A 80 -11.81 -11.34 5.28
C TYR A 80 -13.12 -11.41 6.07
N LEU A 81 -14.22 -10.91 5.50
CA LEU A 81 -15.55 -10.92 6.14
C LEU A 81 -16.09 -12.34 6.37
N TYR A 82 -15.94 -13.23 5.39
CA TYR A 82 -16.31 -14.64 5.54
C TYR A 82 -15.47 -15.34 6.61
N THR A 83 -14.20 -14.99 6.74
CA THR A 83 -13.35 -15.49 7.82
C THR A 83 -13.86 -15.04 9.19
N LYS A 84 -14.28 -13.77 9.34
CA LYS A 84 -14.91 -13.28 10.58
C LYS A 84 -16.20 -14.05 10.89
N LEU A 85 -17.08 -14.23 9.91
CA LEU A 85 -18.33 -14.98 10.08
C LEU A 85 -18.05 -16.43 10.46
N ARG A 86 -17.06 -17.06 9.83
CA ARG A 86 -16.61 -18.41 10.18
C ARG A 86 -16.20 -18.50 11.64
N CYS A 87 -15.39 -17.56 12.14
CA CYS A 87 -15.03 -17.53 13.57
C CYS A 87 -16.26 -17.36 14.47
N HIS A 88 -17.19 -16.49 14.09
CA HIS A 88 -18.42 -16.24 14.85
C HIS A 88 -19.29 -17.50 14.98
N TYR A 89 -19.61 -18.15 13.86
CA TYR A 89 -20.43 -19.37 13.85
C TYR A 89 -19.71 -20.56 14.49
N ALA A 90 -18.39 -20.66 14.34
CA ALA A 90 -17.58 -21.67 15.02
C ALA A 90 -17.69 -21.57 16.55
N LEU A 91 -17.61 -20.35 17.09
CA LEU A 91 -17.77 -20.10 18.52
C LEU A 91 -19.20 -20.40 18.99
N LEU A 92 -20.23 -19.92 18.26
CA LEU A 92 -21.63 -20.20 18.60
C LEU A 92 -21.95 -21.69 18.59
N GLY A 93 -21.52 -22.41 17.55
CA GLY A 93 -21.70 -23.86 17.43
C GLY A 93 -20.91 -24.68 18.44
N SER A 94 -20.07 -24.04 19.26
CA SER A 94 -19.24 -24.67 20.28
C SER A 94 -19.75 -24.46 21.72
N MET A 95 -20.82 -23.68 21.91
CA MET A 95 -21.33 -23.32 23.25
C MET A 95 -21.72 -24.54 24.11
N GLN A 96 -22.19 -25.61 23.49
CA GLN A 96 -22.63 -26.85 24.16
C GLN A 96 -21.57 -27.97 24.13
N LYS A 97 -20.32 -27.62 23.79
CA LYS A 97 -19.21 -28.58 23.72
C LYS A 97 -18.30 -28.44 24.95
N SER A 98 -17.55 -29.50 25.23
CA SER A 98 -16.44 -29.48 26.19
C SER A 98 -15.14 -29.68 25.44
N PHE A 99 -14.10 -28.94 25.83
CA PHE A 99 -12.79 -28.99 25.21
C PHE A 99 -11.77 -29.41 26.27
N GLY A 100 -11.14 -30.56 26.07
CA GLY A 100 -10.06 -31.06 26.91
C GLY A 100 -8.74 -31.22 26.16
N ILE A 101 -7.77 -31.82 26.82
CA ILE A 101 -6.58 -32.35 26.16
C ILE A 101 -6.96 -33.68 25.50
N ARG A 102 -6.70 -33.77 24.20
CA ARG A 102 -6.74 -35.03 23.47
C ARG A 102 -5.38 -35.69 23.57
N GLU A 103 -5.39 -36.96 23.96
CA GLU A 103 -4.20 -37.80 24.05
C GLU A 103 -4.22 -38.82 22.90
N GLU A 104 -3.13 -38.86 22.14
CA GLU A 104 -2.90 -39.83 21.08
C GLU A 104 -1.63 -40.61 21.37
N HIS A 105 -1.74 -41.92 21.48
CA HIS A 105 -0.60 -42.79 21.72
C HIS A 105 -0.34 -43.67 20.50
N ARG A 106 0.91 -43.72 20.07
CA ARG A 106 1.37 -44.70 19.10
C ARG A 106 1.99 -45.86 19.85
N VAL A 107 1.32 -47.01 19.80
CA VAL A 107 1.73 -48.23 20.48
C VAL A 107 1.89 -49.38 19.49
N SER A 108 2.64 -50.41 19.87
CA SER A 108 2.70 -51.66 19.13
C SER A 108 1.36 -52.41 19.23
N LYS A 109 1.14 -53.34 18.29
CA LYS A 109 -0.08 -54.15 18.25
C LYS A 109 -0.21 -55.01 19.52
N GLU A 110 0.89 -55.54 20.00
CA GLU A 110 0.97 -56.38 21.20
C GLU A 110 0.59 -55.59 22.44
N LEU A 111 1.15 -54.39 22.62
CA LEU A 111 0.81 -53.50 23.73
C LEU A 111 -0.65 -53.07 23.66
N PHE A 112 -1.17 -52.78 22.47
CA PHE A 112 -2.57 -52.41 22.28
C PHE A 112 -3.53 -53.51 22.79
N TYR A 113 -3.31 -54.77 22.39
CA TYR A 113 -4.16 -55.88 22.86
C TYR A 113 -3.97 -56.17 24.34
N ALA A 114 -2.76 -56.02 24.88
CA ALA A 114 -2.54 -56.16 26.33
C ALA A 114 -3.35 -55.11 27.11
N ILE A 115 -3.39 -53.86 26.64
CA ILE A 115 -4.20 -52.79 27.24
C ILE A 115 -5.69 -53.11 27.12
N ASP A 116 -6.19 -53.49 25.93
CA ASP A 116 -7.61 -53.81 25.72
C ASP A 116 -8.06 -54.99 26.61
N SER A 117 -7.26 -56.05 26.69
CA SER A 117 -7.52 -57.20 27.57
C SER A 117 -7.56 -56.78 29.06
N ARG A 118 -6.65 -55.87 29.48
CA ARG A 118 -6.64 -55.35 30.85
C ARG A 118 -7.87 -54.49 31.15
N ILE A 119 -8.28 -53.65 30.21
CA ILE A 119 -9.50 -52.82 30.34
C ILE A 119 -10.73 -53.71 30.47
N ARG A 120 -10.86 -54.73 29.62
CA ARG A 120 -11.98 -55.69 29.67
C ARG A 120 -12.03 -56.49 30.96
N SER A 121 -10.88 -57.02 31.40
CA SER A 121 -10.80 -57.82 32.63
C SER A 121 -11.09 -57.02 33.90
N GLN A 122 -10.85 -55.71 33.87
CA GLN A 122 -11.19 -54.79 34.97
C GLN A 122 -12.59 -54.16 34.82
N GLU A 123 -13.35 -54.56 33.80
CA GLU A 123 -14.68 -54.03 33.48
C GLU A 123 -14.69 -52.49 33.30
N LEU A 124 -13.55 -51.93 32.85
CA LEU A 124 -13.39 -50.49 32.68
C LEU A 124 -13.94 -49.98 31.35
N GLN A 125 -14.27 -50.88 30.41
CA GLN A 125 -14.70 -50.52 29.05
C GLN A 125 -15.94 -49.59 29.02
N ASN A 126 -16.82 -49.73 30.01
CA ASN A 126 -18.07 -48.94 30.12
C ASN A 126 -18.00 -47.93 31.28
N LYS A 127 -16.90 -47.91 32.03
CA LYS A 127 -16.79 -47.09 33.23
C LYS A 127 -16.49 -45.66 32.82
N ARG A 128 -17.37 -44.72 33.20
CA ARG A 128 -17.16 -43.29 32.94
C ARG A 128 -15.95 -42.81 33.72
N LEU A 129 -14.97 -42.21 33.02
CA LEU A 129 -13.86 -41.50 33.66
C LEU A 129 -14.42 -40.34 34.50
N VAL A 130 -14.21 -40.42 35.81
CA VAL A 130 -14.52 -39.32 36.74
C VAL A 130 -13.26 -38.49 36.90
N VAL A 131 -13.33 -37.26 36.43
CA VAL A 131 -12.23 -36.30 36.45
C VAL A 131 -12.34 -35.48 37.75
N PRO A 132 -11.35 -35.51 38.66
CA PRO A 132 -11.43 -34.80 39.94
C PRO A 132 -11.52 -33.27 39.73
N THR A 133 -12.55 -32.63 40.28
CA THR A 133 -12.80 -31.18 40.12
C THR A 133 -12.32 -30.34 41.31
N GLY A 134 -11.45 -30.86 42.18
CA GLY A 134 -10.97 -30.15 43.37
C GLY A 134 -9.88 -29.13 43.06
N ASP A 135 -9.63 -28.21 44.01
CA ASP A 135 -8.59 -27.16 43.94
C ASP A 135 -7.16 -27.70 43.80
N SER A 136 -6.95 -29.01 44.03
CA SER A 136 -5.70 -29.73 43.79
C SER A 136 -5.58 -30.30 42.38
N SER A 137 -6.48 -29.93 41.46
CA SER A 137 -6.44 -30.38 40.07
C SER A 137 -5.15 -29.93 39.38
N PRO A 138 -4.45 -30.83 38.65
CA PRO A 138 -3.21 -30.49 37.94
C PRO A 138 -3.45 -29.68 36.65
N TYR A 139 -4.67 -29.17 36.43
CA TYR A 139 -5.04 -28.37 35.27
C TYR A 139 -6.08 -27.32 35.65
N TYR A 140 -5.98 -26.15 35.00
CA TYR A 140 -7.01 -25.13 35.04
C TYR A 140 -8.25 -25.57 34.26
N SER A 141 -9.41 -25.46 34.92
CA SER A 141 -10.71 -25.67 34.28
C SER A 141 -11.43 -24.33 34.16
N PHE A 142 -11.86 -24.00 32.95
CA PHE A 142 -12.71 -22.85 32.67
C PHE A 142 -14.04 -23.35 32.11
N THR A 143 -15.13 -22.62 32.37
CA THR A 143 -16.38 -22.90 31.68
C THR A 143 -16.19 -22.69 30.18
N THR A 144 -16.82 -23.52 29.36
CA THR A 144 -16.83 -23.37 27.89
C THR A 144 -17.22 -21.94 27.50
N ASP A 145 -18.26 -21.41 28.15
CA ASP A 145 -18.74 -20.07 27.92
C ASP A 145 -17.68 -18.98 28.21
N ASN A 146 -16.92 -19.07 29.32
CA ASN A 146 -15.84 -18.13 29.60
C ASN A 146 -14.73 -18.18 28.54
N LEU A 147 -14.32 -19.39 28.14
CA LEU A 147 -13.29 -19.59 27.11
C LEU A 147 -13.73 -19.03 25.75
N LEU A 148 -14.96 -19.33 25.31
CA LEU A 148 -15.48 -18.88 24.02
C LEU A 148 -15.68 -17.37 23.98
N ARG A 149 -16.14 -16.75 25.08
CA ARG A 149 -16.19 -15.28 25.19
C ARG A 149 -14.81 -14.67 25.10
N TRP A 150 -13.83 -15.21 25.83
CA TRP A 150 -12.46 -14.72 25.76
C TRP A 150 -11.93 -14.79 24.33
N MET A 151 -12.11 -15.91 23.63
CA MET A 151 -11.70 -16.05 22.22
C MET A 151 -12.40 -15.04 21.31
N ARG A 152 -13.71 -14.84 21.50
CA ARG A 152 -14.48 -13.83 20.76
C ARG A 152 -13.87 -12.44 20.90
N TRP A 153 -13.60 -12.01 22.14
CA TRP A 153 -13.00 -10.71 22.41
C TRP A 153 -11.56 -10.61 21.89
N ASN A 154 -10.78 -11.70 22.01
CA ASN A 154 -9.40 -11.74 21.56
C ASN A 154 -9.27 -11.61 20.04
N ILE A 155 -10.20 -12.19 19.27
CA ILE A 155 -10.29 -12.01 17.81
C ILE A 155 -10.81 -10.60 17.50
N ASN A 156 -11.92 -10.20 18.13
CA ASN A 156 -12.60 -8.95 17.81
C ASN A 156 -11.74 -7.72 18.02
N LYS A 157 -10.91 -7.67 19.07
CA LYS A 157 -10.05 -6.49 19.32
C LYS A 157 -9.13 -6.18 18.14
N PHE A 158 -8.59 -7.21 17.48
CA PHE A 158 -7.71 -7.02 16.33
C PHE A 158 -8.51 -6.79 15.04
N CYS A 159 -9.70 -7.40 14.90
CA CYS A 159 -10.62 -7.06 13.80
C CYS A 159 -11.02 -5.58 13.87
N VAL A 160 -11.46 -5.10 15.04
CA VAL A 160 -11.85 -3.71 15.27
C VAL A 160 -10.66 -2.78 15.01
N GLY A 161 -9.47 -3.10 15.52
CA GLY A 161 -8.27 -2.31 15.26
C GLY A 161 -7.95 -2.20 13.76
N PHE A 162 -8.00 -3.31 13.02
CA PHE A 162 -7.84 -3.28 11.57
C PHE A 162 -8.93 -2.46 10.89
N GLU A 163 -10.20 -2.70 11.21
CA GLU A 163 -11.36 -2.05 10.60
C GLU A 163 -11.40 -0.55 10.88
N MET A 164 -10.99 -0.11 12.07
CA MET A 164 -10.90 1.29 12.43
C MET A 164 -9.88 2.02 11.55
N VAL A 165 -8.67 1.47 11.41
CA VAL A 165 -7.63 2.05 10.54
C VAL A 165 -8.04 1.94 9.07
N TYR A 166 -8.68 0.85 8.69
CA TYR A 166 -9.20 0.65 7.34
C TYR A 166 -10.35 1.63 7.02
N SER A 167 -11.13 2.05 8.02
CA SER A 167 -12.22 3.01 7.86
C SER A 167 -11.75 4.45 7.62
N PHE A 168 -10.50 4.77 8.00
CA PHE A 168 -9.84 6.01 7.60
C PHE A 168 -9.60 6.11 6.09
N GLN A 169 -9.96 5.08 5.32
CA GLN A 169 -10.06 5.14 3.86
C GLN A 169 -11.19 6.07 3.39
N ASP A 170 -11.10 7.34 3.73
CA ASP A 170 -11.41 8.38 2.75
C ASP A 170 -10.57 8.06 1.49
N PRO A 171 -11.10 8.15 0.26
CA PRO A 171 -10.35 7.97 -1.00
C PRO A 171 -9.03 8.78 -1.13
N HIS A 172 -8.59 9.53 -0.13
CA HIS A 172 -7.48 10.47 -0.17
C HIS A 172 -6.32 10.17 0.82
N PHE A 173 -6.48 9.30 1.83
CA PHE A 173 -5.55 9.34 2.98
C PHE A 173 -5.30 8.00 3.71
N VAL A 174 -4.56 7.07 3.11
CA VAL A 174 -3.88 6.00 3.88
C VAL A 174 -2.37 6.22 3.79
N THR A 175 -1.76 6.62 4.91
CA THR A 175 -0.31 6.79 5.01
C THR A 175 0.40 5.44 5.15
N TRP A 176 1.70 5.41 4.85
CA TRP A 176 2.52 4.22 5.10
C TRP A 176 2.49 3.74 6.56
N GLU A 177 2.41 4.65 7.53
CA GLU A 177 2.32 4.27 8.94
C GLU A 177 0.99 3.59 9.27
N HIS A 178 -0.12 4.05 8.68
CA HIS A 178 -1.42 3.35 8.77
C HIS A 178 -1.36 1.97 8.11
N THR A 179 -0.68 1.83 6.96
CA THR A 179 -0.43 0.52 6.34
C THR A 179 0.26 -0.44 7.30
N ARG A 180 1.31 0.01 7.99
CA ARG A 180 2.06 -0.84 8.93
C ARG A 180 1.22 -1.23 10.15
N ILE A 181 0.36 -0.35 10.63
CA ILE A 181 -0.58 -0.65 11.72
C ILE A 181 -1.67 -1.63 11.26
N MET A 182 -2.20 -1.50 10.04
CA MET A 182 -3.12 -2.51 9.49
C MET A 182 -2.42 -3.87 9.34
N LEU A 183 -1.18 -3.91 8.84
CA LEU A 183 -0.38 -5.13 8.77
C LEU A 183 -0.15 -5.74 10.15
N MET A 184 0.09 -4.90 11.16
CA MET A 184 0.21 -5.33 12.55
C MET A 184 -1.05 -6.06 13.02
N PHE A 185 -2.24 -5.45 12.88
CA PHE A 185 -3.49 -6.09 13.28
C PHE A 185 -3.77 -7.39 12.52
N LEU A 186 -3.55 -7.40 11.20
CA LEU A 186 -3.74 -8.60 10.38
C LEU A 186 -2.79 -9.74 10.77
N ARG A 187 -1.55 -9.44 11.14
CA ARG A 187 -0.60 -10.44 11.65
C ARG A 187 -0.99 -10.93 13.04
N CYS A 188 -1.41 -10.04 13.94
CA CYS A 188 -1.90 -10.44 15.26
C CYS A 188 -3.15 -11.33 15.16
N LEU A 189 -4.05 -11.08 14.20
CA LEU A 189 -5.24 -11.89 13.96
C LEU A 189 -4.91 -13.37 13.69
N GLN A 190 -3.83 -13.67 12.98
CA GLN A 190 -3.38 -15.04 12.71
C GLN A 190 -3.10 -15.85 13.98
N PHE A 191 -2.73 -15.17 15.08
CA PHE A 191 -2.38 -15.79 16.36
C PHE A 191 -3.42 -15.51 17.46
N SER A 192 -4.59 -14.98 17.10
CA SER A 192 -5.60 -14.54 18.07
C SER A 192 -6.48 -15.67 18.63
N TYR A 193 -6.40 -16.87 18.06
CA TYR A 193 -7.29 -17.98 18.43
C TYR A 193 -6.59 -19.34 18.47
N SER A 194 -5.31 -19.42 18.08
CA SER A 194 -4.54 -20.66 18.06
C SER A 194 -3.17 -20.49 18.69
N GLY A 195 -2.64 -21.57 19.27
CA GLY A 195 -1.28 -21.65 19.80
C GLY A 195 -0.20 -21.79 18.71
N GLY A 196 -0.38 -21.10 17.57
CA GLY A 196 0.69 -21.00 16.57
C GLY A 196 1.98 -20.47 17.21
N LEU A 197 3.14 -20.83 16.64
CA LEU A 197 4.44 -20.40 17.16
C LEU A 197 4.68 -18.91 16.92
N ILE A 198 3.98 -18.05 17.66
CA ILE A 198 4.08 -16.59 17.60
C ILE A 198 5.52 -16.12 17.83
N GLN A 199 6.32 -16.91 18.55
CA GLN A 199 7.76 -16.78 18.75
C GLN A 199 8.56 -16.66 17.44
N LYS A 200 8.08 -17.27 16.36
CA LYS A 200 8.70 -17.20 15.02
C LYS A 200 8.39 -15.89 14.30
N VAL A 201 7.39 -15.13 14.75
CA VAL A 201 7.02 -13.84 14.17
C VAL A 201 7.72 -12.72 14.92
N GLY A 202 8.94 -12.39 14.47
CA GLY A 202 9.80 -11.39 15.14
C GLY A 202 9.10 -10.05 15.40
N GLY A 203 8.25 -9.58 14.46
CA GLY A 203 7.51 -8.33 14.63
C GLY A 203 6.45 -8.36 15.74
N CYS A 204 5.93 -9.52 16.12
CA CYS A 204 5.02 -9.65 17.27
C CYS A 204 5.79 -10.00 18.56
N TRP A 205 6.70 -10.97 18.47
CA TRP A 205 7.33 -11.58 19.65
C TRP A 205 8.37 -10.68 20.31
N GLN A 206 9.28 -10.10 19.53
CA GLN A 206 10.43 -9.38 20.06
C GLN A 206 10.08 -7.92 20.38
N ASP A 207 10.74 -7.36 21.39
CA ASP A 207 10.65 -5.92 21.71
C ASP A 207 11.64 -5.14 20.82
N VAL A 208 12.94 -5.29 21.11
CA VAL A 208 14.05 -4.72 20.34
C VAL A 208 15.01 -5.85 19.96
N ARG A 209 15.45 -5.86 18.70
CA ARG A 209 16.47 -6.77 18.18
C ARG A 209 17.55 -5.96 17.47
N GLN A 210 18.80 -6.26 17.77
CA GLN A 210 19.95 -5.76 17.01
C GLN A 210 20.52 -6.89 16.17
N GLN A 211 20.85 -6.60 14.92
CA GLN A 211 21.53 -7.53 14.02
C GLN A 211 22.79 -6.86 13.45
N PRO A 212 23.89 -7.60 13.27
CA PRO A 212 25.06 -7.10 12.57
C PRO A 212 24.69 -6.60 11.17
N ASP A 213 25.09 -5.37 10.85
CA ASP A 213 24.93 -4.76 9.52
C ASP A 213 26.17 -3.89 9.22
N PRO A 214 27.07 -4.32 8.32
CA PRO A 214 28.31 -3.60 8.01
C PRO A 214 28.06 -2.25 7.32
N ARG A 215 26.82 -1.94 6.92
CA ARG A 215 26.45 -0.65 6.33
C ARG A 215 26.06 0.41 7.36
N GLN A 216 25.95 0.05 8.64
CA GLN A 216 25.60 0.98 9.70
C GLN A 216 26.87 1.52 10.40
N PRO A 217 26.90 2.78 10.83
CA PRO A 217 28.06 3.38 11.50
C PRO A 217 28.49 2.63 12.77
N ASN A 218 27.54 2.03 13.48
CA ASN A 218 27.75 1.22 14.68
C ASN A 218 27.83 -0.29 14.40
N GLY A 219 27.85 -0.70 13.13
CA GLY A 219 27.83 -2.11 12.72
C GLY A 219 26.55 -2.86 13.08
N LEU A 220 25.50 -2.18 13.57
CA LEU A 220 24.30 -2.80 14.13
C LEU A 220 23.02 -2.16 13.59
N ARG A 221 22.15 -2.99 13.01
CA ARG A 221 20.81 -2.60 12.59
C ARG A 221 19.78 -2.95 13.66
N ARG A 222 19.02 -1.92 14.08
CA ARG A 222 17.90 -2.04 15.02
C ARG A 222 16.62 -2.43 14.29
N TYR A 223 15.90 -3.38 14.88
CA TYR A 223 14.55 -3.80 14.51
C TYR A 223 13.68 -3.86 15.77
N GLU A 224 12.41 -3.50 15.64
CA GLU A 224 11.46 -3.52 16.74
C GLU A 224 10.18 -4.28 16.43
N GLY A 225 9.65 -4.96 17.43
CA GLY A 225 8.35 -5.59 17.41
C GLY A 225 7.47 -5.14 18.57
N LEU A 226 6.37 -5.86 18.78
CA LEU A 226 5.35 -5.54 19.79
C LEU A 226 5.74 -5.93 21.21
N GLY A 227 6.78 -6.74 21.39
CA GLY A 227 7.26 -7.17 22.70
C GLY A 227 6.40 -8.21 23.41
N PHE A 228 5.66 -9.04 22.67
CA PHE A 228 4.79 -10.05 23.28
C PHE A 228 5.52 -11.05 24.18
N LYS A 229 6.81 -11.34 23.93
CA LYS A 229 7.61 -12.13 24.86
C LYS A 229 7.58 -11.52 26.27
N ARG A 230 7.91 -10.22 26.34
CA ARG A 230 8.04 -9.48 27.59
C ARG A 230 6.70 -9.36 28.31
N THR A 231 5.63 -9.01 27.58
CA THR A 231 4.31 -8.85 28.21
C THR A 231 3.71 -10.18 28.64
N LEU A 232 3.94 -11.26 27.88
CA LEU A 232 3.55 -12.60 28.29
C LEU A 232 4.30 -13.07 29.55
N GLU A 233 5.62 -12.86 29.62
CA GLU A 233 6.44 -13.18 30.81
C GLU A 233 6.02 -12.37 32.03
N THR A 234 5.66 -11.10 31.85
CA THR A 234 5.32 -10.19 32.96
C THR A 234 3.89 -10.37 33.47
N TYR A 235 2.92 -10.59 32.56
CA TYR A 235 1.49 -10.51 32.88
C TYR A 235 0.73 -11.80 32.59
N GLY A 236 1.39 -12.86 32.09
CA GLY A 236 0.73 -14.06 31.61
C GLY A 236 -0.12 -13.85 30.35
N TYR A 237 -0.06 -12.67 29.74
CA TYR A 237 -0.84 -12.31 28.57
C TYR A 237 -0.05 -11.44 27.59
N ALA A 238 -0.08 -11.81 26.31
CA ALA A 238 0.56 -11.05 25.24
C ALA A 238 -0.26 -9.79 24.90
N TRP A 239 0.28 -8.63 25.27
CA TRP A 239 -0.27 -7.31 24.92
C TRP A 239 0.79 -6.38 24.32
N PHE A 240 0.34 -5.31 23.68
CA PHE A 240 1.21 -4.32 23.04
C PHE A 240 1.98 -3.53 24.09
N LEU A 241 3.29 -3.37 23.89
CA LEU A 241 4.06 -2.32 24.57
C LEU A 241 3.61 -0.93 24.09
N ASP A 242 3.97 0.12 24.83
CA ASP A 242 3.62 1.50 24.51
C ASP A 242 4.39 2.06 23.29
N LYS A 243 4.04 1.55 22.11
CA LYS A 243 4.66 1.89 20.83
C LYS A 243 3.66 2.43 19.82
N ILE A 244 2.37 2.45 20.16
CA ILE A 244 1.27 2.84 19.29
C ILE A 244 0.69 4.14 19.83
N ASP A 245 0.54 5.12 18.95
CA ASP A 245 -0.29 6.29 19.19
C ASP A 245 -1.72 5.93 18.80
N TRP A 246 -2.58 5.78 19.81
CA TRP A 246 -3.98 5.39 19.61
C TRP A 246 -4.85 6.52 19.07
N ASN A 247 -4.42 7.78 19.19
CA ASN A 247 -5.17 8.92 18.65
C ASN A 247 -5.01 9.01 17.13
N THR A 248 -3.78 8.78 16.64
CA THR A 248 -3.48 8.84 15.21
C THR A 248 -3.47 7.46 14.55
N LEU A 249 -3.56 6.38 15.32
CA LEU A 249 -3.38 4.99 14.87
C LEU A 249 -2.09 4.80 14.04
N THR A 250 -0.98 5.31 14.56
CA THR A 250 0.37 5.17 13.99
C THR A 250 1.37 4.66 15.04
N PHE A 251 2.56 4.23 14.62
CA PHE A 251 3.63 3.95 15.58
C PHE A 251 4.24 5.26 16.13
N LYS A 252 4.49 5.31 17.43
CA LYS A 252 5.15 6.45 18.11
C LYS A 252 6.61 6.57 17.68
N GLN A 253 7.13 7.79 17.60
CA GLN A 253 8.58 8.00 17.56
C GLN A 253 9.17 7.76 18.96
N PRO A 254 10.40 7.20 19.07
CA PRO A 254 11.31 6.83 17.98
C PRO A 254 11.08 5.42 17.38
N HIS A 255 10.15 4.65 17.92
CA HIS A 255 9.92 3.24 17.55
C HIS A 255 9.54 3.05 16.09
N ALA A 256 8.75 3.98 15.54
CA ALA A 256 8.23 3.93 14.18
C ALA A 256 9.33 3.64 13.15
N ALA A 257 10.52 4.24 13.27
CA ALA A 257 11.61 4.01 12.32
C ALA A 257 12.08 2.53 12.24
N TYR A 258 11.86 1.75 13.30
CA TYR A 258 12.42 0.40 13.46
C TYR A 258 11.39 -0.73 13.44
N MET A 259 10.07 -0.43 13.47
CA MET A 259 9.03 -1.47 13.53
C MET A 259 9.07 -2.44 12.33
N MET A 260 8.97 -3.74 12.62
CA MET A 260 9.11 -4.86 11.66
C MET A 260 7.87 -5.17 10.82
N PHE A 261 6.81 -4.36 10.91
CA PHE A 261 5.57 -4.54 10.13
C PHE A 261 5.70 -4.04 8.70
N ASN A 262 6.64 -4.64 7.97
CA ASN A 262 6.84 -4.45 6.54
C ASN A 262 6.56 -5.79 5.85
N ASN A 263 6.02 -5.78 4.62
CA ASN A 263 5.89 -7.00 3.82
C ASN A 263 7.06 -7.05 2.82
N PRO A 264 7.90 -8.10 2.80
CA PRO A 264 9.12 -8.16 1.97
C PRO A 264 8.86 -8.05 0.46
N SER A 265 7.80 -8.67 -0.07
CA SER A 265 7.45 -8.55 -1.50
C SER A 265 6.93 -7.15 -1.83
N MET A 266 6.17 -6.54 -0.90
CA MET A 266 5.78 -5.14 -1.01
C MET A 266 6.97 -4.18 -0.85
N GLN A 267 7.96 -4.51 -0.01
CA GLN A 267 9.13 -3.68 0.27
C GLN A 267 10.13 -3.69 -0.87
N THR A 268 10.30 -4.82 -1.59
CA THR A 268 11.15 -4.88 -2.78
C THR A 268 10.55 -4.09 -3.94
N ALA A 269 9.23 -4.24 -4.19
CA ALA A 269 8.50 -3.43 -5.16
C ALA A 269 8.48 -1.93 -4.78
N TYR A 270 8.31 -1.64 -3.49
CA TYR A 270 8.34 -0.29 -2.95
C TYR A 270 9.74 0.34 -3.01
N ARG A 271 10.82 -0.40 -2.70
CA ARG A 271 12.21 0.08 -2.78
C ARG A 271 12.65 0.34 -4.22
N ALA A 272 12.33 -0.56 -5.15
CA ALA A 272 12.69 -0.42 -6.56
C ALA A 272 12.08 0.83 -7.22
N ARG A 273 10.98 1.35 -6.67
CA ARG A 273 10.23 2.50 -7.24
C ARG A 273 9.93 3.57 -6.20
N TYR A 274 10.69 3.55 -5.10
CA TYR A 274 10.48 4.38 -3.92
C TYR A 274 10.47 5.86 -4.28
N ARG A 275 11.39 6.29 -5.13
CA ARG A 275 11.48 7.68 -5.59
C ARG A 275 10.20 8.12 -6.29
N GLN A 276 9.71 7.32 -7.24
CA GLN A 276 8.49 7.63 -8.00
C GLN A 276 7.22 7.62 -7.15
N VAL A 277 7.12 6.71 -6.18
CA VAL A 277 5.98 6.60 -5.25
C VAL A 277 6.04 7.69 -4.17
N ARG A 278 7.23 8.01 -3.66
CA ARG A 278 7.46 9.05 -2.65
C ARG A 278 7.16 10.44 -3.21
N ASP A 279 7.64 10.73 -4.42
CA ASP A 279 7.50 12.06 -5.01
C ASP A 279 6.03 12.35 -5.29
N VAL A 280 5.32 11.43 -5.98
CA VAL A 280 3.85 11.51 -6.17
C VAL A 280 3.09 11.66 -4.84
N ARG A 281 3.53 10.97 -3.78
CA ARG A 281 2.92 11.04 -2.43
C ARG A 281 3.18 12.37 -1.72
N ILE A 282 4.37 12.97 -1.84
CA ILE A 282 4.67 14.29 -1.27
C ILE A 282 3.73 15.33 -1.88
N ASP A 283 3.46 15.21 -3.17
CA ASP A 283 2.64 16.16 -3.90
C ASP A 283 1.17 16.05 -3.52
N PHE A 284 0.68 14.82 -3.30
CA PHE A 284 -0.65 14.59 -2.71
C PHE A 284 -0.77 15.19 -1.29
N ILE A 285 0.24 15.03 -0.44
CA ILE A 285 0.26 15.62 0.90
C ILE A 285 0.23 17.15 0.81
N ARG A 286 0.98 17.74 -0.13
CA ARG A 286 1.02 19.18 -0.35
C ARG A 286 -0.32 19.74 -0.84
N VAL A 287 -0.99 19.04 -1.76
CA VAL A 287 -2.34 19.44 -2.24
C VAL A 287 -3.37 19.39 -1.11
N ASP A 288 -3.34 18.34 -0.28
CA ASP A 288 -4.29 18.24 0.83
C ASP A 288 -4.02 19.27 1.94
N LYS A 289 -2.75 19.54 2.25
CA LYS A 289 -2.39 20.60 3.18
C LYS A 289 -2.81 21.98 2.65
N ALA A 290 -2.66 22.22 1.35
CA ALA A 290 -3.18 23.42 0.72
C ALA A 290 -4.71 23.50 0.80
N ARG A 291 -5.43 22.38 0.60
CA ARG A 291 -6.90 22.32 0.77
C ARG A 291 -7.31 22.66 2.20
N GLN A 292 -6.64 22.08 3.20
CA GLN A 292 -6.88 22.37 4.62
C GLN A 292 -6.68 23.87 4.89
N TRP A 293 -5.56 24.45 4.44
CA TRP A 293 -5.29 25.87 4.57
C TRP A 293 -6.30 26.74 3.83
N MET A 294 -6.81 26.32 2.68
CA MET A 294 -7.87 27.06 1.99
C MET A 294 -9.19 27.06 2.78
N GLN A 295 -9.44 26.05 3.63
CA GLN A 295 -10.58 26.03 4.54
C GLN A 295 -10.31 26.88 5.78
N ASP A 296 -9.16 26.71 6.42
CA ASP A 296 -8.78 27.42 7.65
C ASP A 296 -8.64 28.93 7.43
N PHE A 297 -8.17 29.34 6.25
CA PHE A 297 -7.99 30.75 5.85
C PHE A 297 -9.03 31.22 4.84
N SER A 298 -10.22 30.62 4.82
CA SER A 298 -11.28 30.96 3.85
C SER A 298 -11.71 32.43 3.90
N ALA A 299 -11.55 33.09 5.06
CA ALA A 299 -11.88 34.49 5.26
C ALA A 299 -10.81 35.47 4.74
N VAL A 300 -9.64 35.00 4.25
CA VAL A 300 -8.52 35.85 3.83
C VAL A 300 -8.24 35.66 2.32
N PRO A 301 -8.78 36.55 1.45
CA PRO A 301 -8.66 36.39 -0.01
C PRO A 301 -7.23 36.26 -0.53
N SER A 302 -6.29 37.02 0.05
CA SER A 302 -4.87 37.02 -0.35
C SER A 302 -4.20 35.66 -0.11
N CYS A 303 -4.57 34.96 0.96
CA CYS A 303 -4.07 33.62 1.26
C CYS A 303 -4.61 32.60 0.24
N LEU A 304 -5.87 32.72 -0.15
CA LEU A 304 -6.48 31.85 -1.15
C LEU A 304 -5.83 32.02 -2.53
N GLU A 305 -5.50 33.26 -2.92
CA GLU A 305 -4.78 33.53 -4.17
C GLU A 305 -3.36 32.93 -4.17
N LEU A 306 -2.67 32.98 -3.03
CA LEU A 306 -1.34 32.37 -2.88
C LEU A 306 -1.43 30.83 -2.99
N LEU A 307 -2.42 30.22 -2.34
CA LEU A 307 -2.63 28.78 -2.36
C LEU A 307 -3.06 28.28 -3.75
N GLU A 308 -3.85 29.04 -4.49
CA GLU A 308 -4.16 28.75 -5.90
C GLU A 308 -2.91 28.75 -6.78
N LYS A 309 -2.05 29.77 -6.63
CA LYS A 309 -0.76 29.85 -7.34
C LYS A 309 0.11 28.65 -7.00
N TYR A 310 0.18 28.28 -5.72
CA TYR A 310 0.91 27.11 -5.23
C TYR A 310 0.41 25.80 -5.87
N LEU A 311 -0.91 25.58 -5.89
CA LEU A 311 -1.53 24.40 -6.51
C LEU A 311 -1.29 24.32 -8.03
N ARG A 312 -1.26 25.47 -8.74
CA ARG A 312 -0.89 25.49 -10.17
C ARG A 312 0.54 25.02 -10.38
N GLN A 313 1.48 25.53 -9.59
CA GLN A 313 2.89 25.15 -9.69
C GLN A 313 3.10 23.67 -9.39
N LEU A 314 2.36 23.14 -8.42
CA LEU A 314 2.34 21.71 -8.10
C LEU A 314 1.83 20.85 -9.26
N CYS A 315 0.99 21.35 -10.17
CA CYS A 315 0.52 20.53 -11.29
C CYS A 315 1.55 20.41 -12.42
N LEU A 316 2.55 21.30 -12.50
CA LEU A 316 3.47 21.45 -13.64
C LEU A 316 4.80 20.66 -13.52
N PHE A 317 4.90 19.64 -12.64
CA PHE A 317 6.12 18.91 -12.23
C PHE A 317 7.31 18.80 -13.21
N LEU A 318 8.51 19.18 -12.74
CA LEU A 318 9.84 18.79 -13.25
C LEU A 318 10.60 17.94 -12.20
N ARG A 319 11.52 17.04 -12.62
CA ARG A 319 12.23 16.03 -11.78
C ARG A 319 13.69 16.38 -11.46
N PRO A 320 14.24 16.00 -10.27
CA PRO A 320 15.46 16.58 -9.65
C PRO A 320 16.77 16.40 -10.43
N GLU A 321 16.87 15.37 -11.26
CA GLU A 321 18.15 14.91 -11.80
C GLU A 321 18.53 15.56 -13.15
N HIS A 322 17.63 16.36 -13.73
CA HIS A 322 17.91 17.36 -14.78
C HIS A 322 17.13 18.67 -14.51
N MET A 323 16.76 18.89 -13.24
CA MET A 323 15.78 19.88 -12.82
C MET A 323 16.31 21.29 -12.81
N GLU A 324 17.56 21.49 -12.40
CA GLU A 324 18.08 22.84 -12.20
C GLU A 324 18.12 23.61 -13.50
N ALA A 325 18.72 23.04 -14.56
CA ALA A 325 18.75 23.66 -15.90
C ALA A 325 17.36 23.77 -16.57
N ALA A 326 16.45 22.83 -16.30
CA ALA A 326 15.09 22.86 -16.86
C ALA A 326 14.11 23.78 -16.07
N LEU A 327 14.28 23.94 -14.75
CA LEU A 327 13.48 24.82 -13.87
C LEU A 327 14.03 26.24 -13.79
N SER A 328 15.35 26.42 -13.92
CA SER A 328 15.96 27.72 -14.23
C SER A 328 15.53 28.21 -15.61
N GLY A 329 14.90 27.32 -16.40
CA GLY A 329 14.53 27.38 -17.81
C GLY A 329 15.68 27.89 -18.68
N GLU A 330 16.87 27.43 -18.35
CA GLU A 330 18.07 27.48 -19.19
C GLU A 330 18.02 26.41 -20.30
N VAL A 331 16.96 25.60 -20.38
CA VAL A 331 16.71 24.72 -21.54
C VAL A 331 15.31 24.99 -22.07
N PRO A 332 15.15 25.71 -23.19
CA PRO A 332 13.85 25.81 -23.83
C PRO A 332 13.41 24.41 -24.29
N LEU A 333 12.17 24.00 -24.02
CA LEU A 333 11.61 22.73 -24.51
C LEU A 333 11.27 22.79 -26.02
N CYS A 334 12.13 23.42 -26.83
CA CYS A 334 12.03 23.52 -28.28
C CYS A 334 12.70 22.33 -28.97
N TYR A 335 12.39 22.13 -30.25
CA TYR A 335 12.91 21.04 -31.07
C TYR A 335 14.45 20.92 -30.97
N ASP A 336 15.18 22.02 -31.20
CA ASP A 336 16.66 22.02 -31.20
C ASP A 336 17.29 21.64 -29.86
N SER A 337 16.60 21.92 -28.76
CA SER A 337 17.10 21.62 -27.41
C SER A 337 16.76 20.20 -26.99
N VAL A 338 15.63 19.67 -27.43
CA VAL A 338 15.23 18.30 -27.14
C VAL A 338 15.96 17.32 -28.06
N ASP A 339 16.16 17.67 -29.33
CA ASP A 339 16.95 16.88 -30.30
C ASP A 339 18.40 16.67 -29.81
N LYS A 340 19.07 17.75 -29.34
CA LYS A 340 20.45 17.70 -28.82
C LYS A 340 20.61 16.93 -27.50
N VAL A 341 19.54 16.73 -26.74
CA VAL A 341 19.56 16.08 -25.42
C VAL A 341 19.01 14.64 -25.48
N LEU A 342 18.39 14.26 -26.59
CA LEU A 342 17.97 12.89 -26.86
C LEU A 342 19.19 12.03 -27.22
N ILE A 343 19.27 10.83 -26.65
CA ILE A 343 20.30 9.83 -27.01
C ILE A 343 20.16 9.51 -28.50
N GLU A 344 21.26 9.37 -29.26
CA GLU A 344 21.29 9.15 -30.74
C GLU A 344 20.24 8.16 -31.28
N ARG A 345 19.87 7.15 -30.49
CA ARG A 345 18.85 6.15 -30.85
C ARG A 345 17.40 6.67 -30.82
N HIS A 346 17.17 7.89 -30.35
CA HIS A 346 15.86 8.48 -30.08
C HIS A 346 15.71 9.90 -30.67
N GLY A 347 16.69 10.38 -31.42
CA GLY A 347 16.62 11.61 -32.20
C GLY A 347 16.59 11.31 -33.71
N PRO A 348 15.89 12.12 -34.53
CA PRO A 348 15.08 13.27 -34.13
C PRO A 348 13.69 12.91 -33.58
N PRO A 349 13.10 13.73 -32.70
CA PRO A 349 11.76 13.47 -32.16
C PRO A 349 10.69 13.59 -33.24
N GLN A 350 9.87 12.54 -33.40
CA GLN A 350 8.78 12.54 -34.38
C GLN A 350 7.71 13.58 -34.01
N LEU A 351 7.43 14.50 -34.93
CA LEU A 351 6.42 15.56 -34.75
C LEU A 351 5.08 15.18 -35.35
N ALA A 352 4.00 15.72 -34.80
CA ALA A 352 2.65 15.60 -35.34
C ALA A 352 2.51 16.56 -36.54
N TYR A 353 2.48 16.02 -37.76
CA TYR A 353 2.24 16.78 -38.98
C TYR A 353 1.21 16.10 -39.90
N GLY A 354 0.63 16.86 -40.83
CA GLY A 354 -0.28 16.39 -41.87
C GLY A 354 -1.78 16.53 -41.57
N HIS A 355 -2.61 16.27 -42.59
CA HIS A 355 -4.05 16.54 -42.56
C HIS A 355 -4.89 15.52 -41.77
N ARG A 356 -4.32 14.35 -41.43
CA ARG A 356 -5.00 13.22 -40.74
C ARG A 356 -4.65 13.12 -39.25
N LEU A 357 -4.64 14.25 -38.55
CA LEU A 357 -4.48 14.31 -37.09
C LEU A 357 -5.84 14.23 -36.39
N ALA A 358 -5.94 13.34 -35.40
CA ALA A 358 -7.12 13.18 -34.54
C ALA A 358 -7.41 14.42 -33.66
N VAL A 359 -6.35 15.13 -33.26
CA VAL A 359 -6.46 16.40 -32.54
C VAL A 359 -5.77 17.45 -33.39
N LYS A 360 -6.47 18.56 -33.68
CA LYS A 360 -5.97 19.68 -34.48
C LYS A 360 -6.01 21.02 -33.74
N ASN A 361 -6.60 21.03 -32.55
CA ASN A 361 -6.81 22.23 -31.76
C ASN A 361 -6.13 22.05 -30.39
N ILE A 362 -5.38 23.07 -29.97
CA ILE A 362 -4.59 23.03 -28.74
C ILE A 362 -5.44 23.00 -27.47
N ASP A 363 -6.67 23.53 -27.51
CA ASP A 363 -7.63 23.49 -26.43
C ASP A 363 -8.17 22.07 -26.24
N VAL A 364 -8.40 21.38 -27.36
CA VAL A 364 -8.78 19.96 -27.36
C VAL A 364 -7.61 19.11 -26.84
N LEU A 365 -6.37 19.44 -27.20
CA LEU A 365 -5.18 18.77 -26.66
C LEU A 365 -5.04 18.98 -25.15
N PHE A 366 -5.25 20.21 -24.67
CA PHE A 366 -5.23 20.51 -23.24
C PHE A 366 -6.35 19.76 -22.50
N ALA A 367 -7.58 19.80 -23.01
CA ALA A 367 -8.70 19.06 -22.43
C ALA A 367 -8.40 17.55 -22.39
N TRP A 368 -7.81 17.03 -23.45
CA TRP A 368 -7.38 15.64 -23.54
C TRP A 368 -6.35 15.28 -22.46
N LEU A 369 -5.36 16.14 -22.22
CA LEU A 369 -4.33 15.91 -21.22
C LEU A 369 -4.85 16.00 -19.78
N TRP A 370 -5.77 16.93 -19.50
CA TRP A 370 -6.08 17.37 -18.14
C TRP A 370 -7.52 17.12 -17.65
N GLU A 371 -8.56 17.26 -18.48
CA GLU A 371 -9.97 17.33 -18.02
C GLU A 371 -10.59 15.99 -17.58
N TRP A 372 -11.82 15.97 -17.03
CA TRP A 372 -12.50 14.76 -16.50
C TRP A 372 -13.15 13.88 -17.56
N LYS A 373 -13.75 14.50 -18.58
CA LYS A 373 -14.45 13.77 -19.64
C LYS A 373 -13.45 13.55 -20.75
N ASP A 374 -13.31 12.31 -21.19
CA ASP A 374 -12.50 12.02 -22.38
C ASP A 374 -13.22 12.42 -23.68
N GLY A 375 -14.34 13.16 -23.59
CA GLY A 375 -15.14 13.57 -24.73
C GLY A 375 -15.52 12.34 -25.58
N GLN A 376 -15.07 12.35 -26.84
CA GLN A 376 -15.27 11.29 -27.83
C GLN A 376 -14.20 10.18 -27.80
N PHE A 377 -13.25 10.21 -26.85
CA PHE A 377 -12.07 9.35 -26.87
C PHE A 377 -12.08 8.34 -25.72
N GLU A 378 -12.48 7.10 -25.95
CA GLU A 378 -12.33 6.04 -24.93
C GLU A 378 -10.84 5.75 -24.67
N ARG A 379 -10.40 5.85 -23.41
CA ARG A 379 -9.00 5.63 -23.00
C ARG A 379 -8.83 4.73 -21.79
N LYS A 380 -8.02 3.68 -21.92
CA LYS A 380 -7.69 2.77 -20.81
C LYS A 380 -6.57 3.33 -19.93
N GLY A 381 -6.78 3.34 -18.61
CA GLY A 381 -5.75 3.70 -17.60
C GLY A 381 -5.38 5.20 -17.55
N TRP A 382 -6.19 6.06 -18.17
CA TRP A 382 -5.91 7.50 -18.30
C TRP A 382 -6.33 8.34 -17.08
N ASN A 383 -7.41 7.95 -16.40
CA ASN A 383 -7.92 8.64 -15.21
C ASN A 383 -6.94 8.60 -14.04
N ASP A 384 -6.04 7.60 -14.02
CA ASP A 384 -5.17 7.29 -12.89
C ASP A 384 -3.75 7.89 -13.06
N LYS A 385 -3.53 8.79 -14.03
CA LYS A 385 -2.23 9.46 -14.20
C LYS A 385 -1.97 10.47 -13.06
N PRO A 386 -0.79 10.47 -12.40
CA PRO A 386 -0.53 11.30 -11.22
C PRO A 386 -0.80 12.80 -11.41
N TYR A 387 -0.32 13.40 -12.51
CA TYR A 387 -0.52 14.83 -12.77
C TYR A 387 -2.01 15.19 -12.98
N ARG A 388 -2.80 14.27 -13.55
CA ARG A 388 -4.24 14.46 -13.75
C ARG A 388 -4.98 14.32 -12.43
N MET A 389 -4.59 13.38 -11.58
CA MET A 389 -5.13 13.25 -10.23
C MET A 389 -4.85 14.51 -9.39
N LEU A 390 -3.63 15.07 -9.48
CA LEU A 390 -3.27 16.35 -8.85
C LEU A 390 -4.14 17.49 -9.38
N TYR A 391 -4.29 17.60 -10.71
CA TYR A 391 -5.18 18.58 -11.32
C TYR A 391 -6.64 18.45 -10.82
N GLN A 392 -7.16 17.22 -10.79
CA GLN A 392 -8.54 16.97 -10.35
C GLN A 392 -8.75 17.33 -8.88
N GLN A 393 -7.79 17.01 -8.02
CA GLN A 393 -7.85 17.36 -6.60
C GLN A 393 -7.71 18.86 -6.37
N SER A 394 -6.75 19.51 -7.03
CA SER A 394 -6.58 20.96 -6.98
C SER A 394 -7.84 21.68 -7.43
N PHE A 395 -8.44 21.27 -8.55
CA PHE A 395 -9.69 21.85 -9.03
C PHE A 395 -10.85 21.66 -8.04
N ARG A 396 -10.97 20.47 -7.42
CA ARG A 396 -11.99 20.21 -6.39
C ARG A 396 -11.76 21.06 -5.14
N ALA A 397 -10.51 21.22 -4.71
CA ALA A 397 -10.15 22.07 -3.58
C ALA A 397 -10.55 23.52 -3.84
N VAL A 398 -10.19 24.08 -4.99
CA VAL A 398 -10.60 25.44 -5.40
C VAL A 398 -12.12 25.56 -5.54
N THR A 399 -12.78 24.57 -6.13
CA THR A 399 -14.25 24.54 -6.26
C THR A 399 -14.94 24.57 -4.90
N THR A 400 -14.42 23.81 -3.93
CA THR A 400 -14.99 23.72 -2.58
C THR A 400 -14.77 25.02 -1.81
N ALA A 401 -13.58 25.62 -1.94
CA ALA A 401 -13.21 26.81 -1.19
C ALA A 401 -13.81 28.11 -1.77
N ARG A 402 -13.93 28.22 -3.10
CA ARG A 402 -14.28 29.49 -3.78
C ARG A 402 -15.35 29.37 -4.86
N GLY A 403 -15.95 28.20 -4.99
CA GLY A 403 -16.99 27.96 -5.99
C GLY A 403 -16.46 27.67 -7.40
N LYS A 404 -17.40 27.36 -8.29
CA LYS A 404 -17.11 26.81 -9.62
C LYS A 404 -16.44 27.82 -10.56
N ASP A 405 -16.76 29.10 -10.46
CA ASP A 405 -16.23 30.12 -11.38
C ASP A 405 -14.76 30.43 -11.09
N SER A 406 -14.35 30.47 -9.82
CA SER A 406 -12.94 30.54 -9.44
C SER A 406 -12.15 29.30 -9.91
N ALA A 407 -12.74 28.11 -9.81
CA ALA A 407 -12.12 26.89 -10.32
C ALA A 407 -11.94 26.92 -11.85
N ARG A 408 -12.92 27.47 -12.59
CA ARG A 408 -12.81 27.68 -14.05
C ARG A 408 -11.71 28.66 -14.42
N LYS A 409 -11.59 29.77 -13.68
CA LYS A 409 -10.50 30.75 -13.85
C LYS A 409 -9.13 30.12 -13.56
N TRP A 410 -9.00 29.39 -12.45
CA TRP A 410 -7.79 28.65 -12.08
C TRP A 410 -7.37 27.66 -13.17
N ARG A 411 -8.32 26.91 -13.75
CA ARG A 411 -8.07 26.01 -14.88
C ARG A 411 -7.52 26.76 -16.10
N GLN A 412 -8.10 27.90 -16.44
CA GLN A 412 -7.65 28.70 -17.58
C GLN A 412 -6.23 29.25 -17.35
N GLU A 413 -5.92 29.67 -16.14
CA GLU A 413 -4.57 30.11 -15.77
C GLU A 413 -3.55 28.95 -15.85
N LEU A 414 -3.91 27.76 -15.36
CA LEU A 414 -3.07 26.57 -15.49
C LEU A 414 -2.80 26.23 -16.96
N LYS A 415 -3.83 26.27 -17.81
CA LYS A 415 -3.70 26.09 -19.26
C LYS A 415 -2.73 27.08 -19.87
N ASN A 416 -2.90 28.37 -19.56
CA ASN A 416 -2.02 29.41 -20.07
C ASN A 416 -0.58 29.20 -19.62
N SER A 417 -0.35 28.84 -18.35
CA SER A 417 0.98 28.52 -17.84
C SER A 417 1.60 27.31 -18.53
N PHE A 418 0.82 26.25 -18.73
CA PHE A 418 1.28 25.03 -19.41
C PHE A 418 1.71 25.31 -20.85
N LEU A 419 0.88 26.01 -21.64
CA LEU A 419 1.18 26.29 -23.04
C LEU A 419 2.37 27.26 -23.22
N LYS A 420 2.53 28.24 -22.32
CA LYS A 420 3.64 29.18 -22.37
C LYS A 420 5.00 28.55 -22.10
N SER A 421 5.04 27.45 -21.34
CA SER A 421 6.28 26.78 -20.94
C SER A 421 6.58 25.51 -21.74
N HIS A 422 5.61 24.93 -22.46
CA HIS A 422 5.79 23.66 -23.18
C HIS A 422 5.63 23.84 -24.69
N TRP A 423 6.77 23.94 -25.39
CA TRP A 423 6.81 24.05 -26.84
C TRP A 423 6.65 22.69 -27.53
N MET A 424 6.93 21.58 -26.82
CA MET A 424 6.55 20.23 -27.23
C MET A 424 5.62 19.60 -26.21
N ILE A 425 4.49 19.09 -26.69
CA ILE A 425 3.45 18.46 -25.88
C ILE A 425 3.25 17.01 -26.33
N PRO A 426 3.04 16.04 -25.43
CA PRO A 426 2.71 14.66 -25.80
C PRO A 426 1.52 14.56 -26.77
N TYR A 427 1.71 13.95 -27.96
CA TYR A 427 0.60 13.77 -28.90
C TYR A 427 -0.27 12.56 -28.51
N PRO A 428 -1.60 12.69 -28.49
CA PRO A 428 -2.49 11.69 -27.90
C PRO A 428 -2.75 10.42 -28.71
N GLN A 429 -3.04 9.30 -28.02
CA GLN A 429 -3.55 8.03 -28.56
C GLN A 429 -4.65 7.40 -27.67
N SER A 430 -5.57 6.63 -28.24
CA SER A 430 -6.67 5.96 -27.50
C SER A 430 -6.22 4.90 -26.49
N GLN A 431 -5.16 4.14 -26.78
CA GLN A 431 -4.68 3.03 -25.95
C GLN A 431 -3.42 3.36 -25.10
N GLY A 432 -2.95 4.61 -25.07
CA GLY A 432 -1.69 4.95 -24.40
C GLY A 432 -1.48 6.45 -24.16
N PHE A 433 -0.43 6.80 -23.42
CA PHE A 433 -0.15 8.21 -23.05
C PHE A 433 0.38 9.06 -24.20
N MET A 434 1.27 8.50 -25.00
CA MET A 434 1.73 9.13 -26.22
C MET A 434 1.41 8.19 -27.38
N ARG A 435 1.02 8.78 -28.51
CA ARG A 435 0.95 8.10 -29.78
C ARG A 435 2.34 7.64 -30.17
N LYS A 436 2.43 6.39 -30.58
CA LYS A 436 3.57 5.91 -31.35
C LYS A 436 3.27 5.96 -32.83
N ASP A 437 4.24 6.36 -33.63
CA ASP A 437 4.14 6.21 -35.07
C ASP A 437 4.01 4.72 -35.43
N LYS A 438 3.22 4.43 -36.47
CA LYS A 438 2.93 3.04 -36.83
C LYS A 438 4.15 2.34 -37.43
N GLU A 439 4.98 3.09 -38.15
CA GLU A 439 6.14 2.61 -38.90
C GLU A 439 7.38 2.70 -38.01
N THR A 440 7.71 3.88 -37.49
CA THR A 440 8.95 4.08 -36.72
C THR A 440 8.85 3.58 -35.28
N LYS A 441 7.63 3.38 -34.76
CA LYS A 441 7.34 3.09 -33.33
C LYS A 441 7.81 4.16 -32.35
N GLU A 442 8.23 5.33 -32.84
CA GLU A 442 8.69 6.45 -32.04
C GLU A 442 7.52 7.26 -31.50
N PHE A 443 7.76 8.01 -30.41
CA PHE A 443 6.73 8.83 -29.81
C PHE A 443 6.50 10.11 -30.61
N VAL A 444 5.23 10.39 -30.88
CA VAL A 444 4.81 11.58 -31.61
C VAL A 444 4.58 12.74 -30.63
N TRP A 445 5.13 13.91 -30.96
CA TRP A 445 5.01 15.14 -30.20
C TRP A 445 4.18 16.18 -30.95
N TRP A 446 3.39 16.96 -30.23
CA TRP A 446 2.72 18.16 -30.71
C TRP A 446 3.68 19.35 -30.60
N PRO A 447 4.15 19.93 -31.73
CA PRO A 447 4.91 21.17 -31.71
C PRO A 447 3.95 22.37 -31.53
N SER A 448 4.00 23.00 -30.37
CA SER A 448 3.28 24.23 -30.07
C SER A 448 3.96 25.42 -30.74
N PHE A 449 3.21 26.20 -31.49
CA PHE A 449 3.72 27.33 -32.26
C PHE A 449 2.91 28.60 -31.99
N HIS A 450 3.59 29.74 -31.95
CA HIS A 450 2.95 31.06 -31.89
C HIS A 450 3.63 32.00 -32.89
N SER A 451 2.90 32.43 -33.92
CA SER A 451 3.44 33.21 -35.04
C SER A 451 4.14 34.49 -34.59
N GLY A 452 3.49 35.29 -33.74
CA GLY A 452 4.08 36.54 -33.25
C GLY A 452 5.33 36.34 -32.39
N LEU A 453 5.45 35.20 -31.70
CA LEU A 453 6.60 34.91 -30.84
C LEU A 453 7.76 34.41 -31.70
N ASN A 454 7.47 33.60 -32.72
CA ASN A 454 8.42 33.18 -33.73
C ASN A 454 9.01 34.39 -34.49
N CYS A 455 8.17 35.32 -34.96
CA CYS A 455 8.64 36.54 -35.61
C CYS A 455 9.52 37.40 -34.70
N TYR A 456 9.18 37.48 -33.41
CA TYR A 456 9.97 38.21 -32.43
C TYR A 456 11.36 37.61 -32.24
N TYR A 457 11.45 36.29 -32.01
CA TYR A 457 12.73 35.62 -31.82
C TYR A 457 13.58 35.56 -33.10
N ALA A 458 12.97 35.35 -34.27
CA ALA A 458 13.68 35.42 -35.55
C ALA A 458 14.31 36.79 -35.80
N ARG A 459 13.63 37.88 -35.40
CA ARG A 459 14.18 39.24 -35.50
C ARG A 459 15.32 39.47 -34.51
N LEU A 460 15.22 38.95 -33.29
CA LEU A 460 16.30 39.04 -32.30
C LEU A 460 17.55 38.27 -32.73
N GLU A 461 17.36 37.11 -33.36
CA GLU A 461 18.44 36.30 -33.93
C GLU A 461 19.18 37.05 -35.05
N GLN A 462 18.43 37.66 -35.97
CA GLN A 462 19.00 38.51 -37.03
C GLN A 462 19.79 39.71 -36.49
N LEU A 463 19.41 40.22 -35.31
CA LEU A 463 20.08 41.34 -34.64
C LEU A 463 21.25 40.89 -33.75
N GLY A 464 21.63 39.61 -33.75
CA GLY A 464 22.71 39.06 -32.92
C GLY A 464 22.47 39.20 -31.41
N SER A 465 21.25 39.54 -31.01
CA SER A 465 20.87 39.86 -29.64
C SER A 465 20.20 38.69 -28.91
N LEU A 466 20.06 37.55 -29.59
CA LEU A 466 19.45 36.35 -29.05
C LEU A 466 20.48 35.53 -28.26
N THR A 467 20.37 35.53 -26.94
CA THR A 467 21.09 34.59 -26.10
C THR A 467 20.45 33.20 -26.18
N GLN A 468 21.26 32.22 -26.56
CA GLN A 468 20.92 30.79 -26.56
C GLN A 468 21.66 30.12 -25.39
N PRO A 469 20.97 29.39 -24.51
CA PRO A 469 19.53 29.11 -24.50
C PRO A 469 18.68 30.31 -24.04
N LEU A 470 17.42 30.36 -24.51
CA LEU A 470 16.45 31.39 -24.13
C LEU A 470 16.24 31.43 -22.61
N PRO A 471 16.41 32.58 -21.92
CA PRO A 471 16.17 32.68 -20.49
C PRO A 471 14.71 32.36 -20.10
N ALA A 472 14.51 31.59 -19.03
CA ALA A 472 13.18 31.24 -18.52
C ALA A 472 12.33 32.43 -18.08
N SER A 473 12.98 33.53 -17.69
CA SER A 473 12.32 34.79 -17.37
C SER A 473 11.41 35.25 -18.51
N ASN A 474 11.75 34.91 -19.77
CA ASN A 474 10.98 35.26 -20.96
C ASN A 474 9.60 34.59 -21.00
N ILE A 475 9.42 33.43 -20.35
CA ILE A 475 8.13 32.70 -20.31
C ILE A 475 7.02 33.57 -19.72
N LYS A 476 7.33 34.46 -18.78
CA LYS A 476 6.34 35.39 -18.19
C LYS A 476 5.77 36.36 -19.23
N HIS A 477 6.55 36.69 -20.25
CA HIS A 477 6.20 37.62 -21.32
C HIS A 477 5.56 36.93 -22.54
N HIS A 478 5.54 35.59 -22.56
CA HIS A 478 4.91 34.86 -23.66
C HIS A 478 3.40 35.13 -23.73
N PRO A 479 2.83 35.17 -24.94
CA PRO A 479 1.40 35.34 -25.16
C PRO A 479 0.58 34.21 -24.55
N SER A 480 -0.62 34.52 -24.08
CA SER A 480 -1.52 33.56 -23.41
C SER A 480 -2.51 32.88 -24.35
N ASN A 481 -2.64 33.37 -25.57
CA ASN A 481 -3.53 32.90 -26.62
C ASN A 481 -2.75 32.80 -27.95
N GLY A 482 -3.40 32.37 -29.04
CA GLY A 482 -2.79 32.32 -30.38
C GLY A 482 -1.85 31.15 -30.63
N TRP A 483 -1.74 30.21 -29.69
CA TRP A 483 -0.94 28.99 -29.85
C TRP A 483 -1.63 27.98 -30.77
N THR A 484 -0.90 27.44 -31.74
CA THR A 484 -1.39 26.46 -32.72
C THR A 484 -0.41 25.31 -32.90
N LEU A 485 -0.77 24.34 -33.73
CA LEU A 485 0.20 23.37 -34.26
C LEU A 485 1.21 24.10 -35.14
N ALA A 486 2.49 23.76 -35.05
CA ALA A 486 3.49 24.30 -35.95
C ALA A 486 3.18 23.94 -37.41
N PRO A 487 3.31 24.88 -38.35
CA PRO A 487 3.31 24.54 -39.76
C PRO A 487 4.45 23.55 -39.99
N GLY A 488 4.16 22.41 -40.63
CA GLY A 488 5.15 21.34 -40.78
C GLY A 488 6.42 21.87 -41.47
N TYR A 489 7.58 21.43 -41.00
CA TYR A 489 8.83 21.61 -41.73
C TYR A 489 8.75 20.81 -43.03
N THR A 490 8.25 21.43 -44.09
CA THR A 490 8.64 20.99 -45.43
C THR A 490 10.10 21.37 -45.57
N ASN A 491 10.97 20.36 -45.59
CA ASN A 491 12.41 20.48 -45.85
C ASN A 491 12.68 21.60 -46.86
N GLN A 492 13.40 22.63 -46.42
CA GLN A 492 14.27 23.40 -47.31
C GLN A 492 15.61 22.69 -47.39
#